data_AF-A0AAY4ATX4-F1
#
_entry.id   AF-A0AAY4ATX4-F1
#
_cell.length_a   1.000
_cell.length_b   1.000
_cell.length_c   1.000
_cell.angle_alpha   90.00
_cell.angle_beta   90.00
_cell.angle_gamma   90.00
#
_symmetry.space_group_name_H-M   'P 1'
#
loop_
_entity.id
_entity.type
_entity.pdbx_description
1 polymer ?
#
loop_
_entity_poly.entity_id
_entity_poly.type
_entity_poly.pdbx_seq_one_letter_code
_entity_poly.pdbx_strand_id
1 'polypeptide(L)'
;MIFFYVVVIRVVFLFKTGGVRLRGELLTIGADGAVMSWDFETIDTADCKDDSGLFEMEPMNRVVIGRNVSLVSVVKSPVPESSIWFAQDSNGGIWKLDLSFTNITHDPECLFNFHAGAIQGMDVSGSSHLMATTALDRTVRIFDFVAKKELTKASYKQGGTTLRWAPHMVKNSEGLVAVGFEDGVVRLLEICNPNGVRVVAGHSDSTATELHLKQAFKPHNGQVTAIAFERNGNIMASGSADCTVFFFSVGECYEPIGFITVPGCVCGLEWSPQSHEQSTLLIMCETGHVLEVPAPDLEQHRQDTGSTYRLQGLPTRYYRFSSIKSQIKRDAEVARRQACKEKKREEQLKKLKDLGKVPLELQEEEEEEDKEELPPLYNPDPPSPLFCGFYSQPGCFWLSMDRTELEKVAQDIEDPSGYSIEMAKQKLEQDRALREAEQRKAGRRRRLATLRGHFQLLLEKNESLPPHAKLHPSVILIENMELCSHEWR
;
A
#
# COMPACT_ATOMS: atom_id res chain seq x y z
N MET A 1 -23.90 -32.49 19.14
CA MET A 1 -24.97 -31.83 18.36
C MET A 1 -24.37 -30.63 17.67
N ILE A 2 -23.93 -30.82 16.42
CA ILE A 2 -23.47 -29.71 15.58
C ILE A 2 -24.74 -29.21 14.89
N PHE A 3 -25.18 -28.02 15.29
CA PHE A 3 -26.29 -27.32 14.65
C PHE A 3 -25.84 -26.92 13.24
N PHE A 4 -26.28 -27.68 12.24
CA PHE A 4 -26.30 -27.17 10.88
C PHE A 4 -27.44 -26.15 10.80
N TYR A 5 -27.08 -24.87 10.82
CA TYR A 5 -27.97 -23.84 10.31
C TYR A 5 -28.12 -24.11 8.80
N VAL A 6 -29.18 -24.83 8.44
CA VAL A 6 -29.72 -24.77 7.08
C VAL A 6 -30.31 -23.37 6.96
N VAL A 7 -29.45 -22.46 6.50
CA VAL A 7 -29.90 -21.17 5.98
C VAL A 7 -30.86 -21.50 4.86
N VAL A 8 -32.11 -21.06 5.04
CA VAL A 8 -33.12 -20.94 3.99
C VAL A 8 -32.41 -20.46 2.74
N ILE A 9 -32.21 -21.36 1.77
CA ILE A 9 -31.81 -20.97 0.42
C ILE A 9 -33.04 -20.30 -0.17
N ARG A 10 -33.21 -19.03 0.19
CA ARG A 10 -33.73 -18.05 -0.74
C ARG A 10 -32.81 -18.20 -1.94
N VAL A 11 -33.26 -18.87 -3.01
CA VAL A 11 -32.65 -18.78 -4.34
C VAL A 11 -32.94 -17.36 -4.85
N VAL A 12 -32.50 -16.35 -4.10
CA VAL A 12 -32.06 -15.11 -4.68
C VAL A 12 -30.81 -15.53 -5.45
N PHE A 13 -30.83 -15.38 -6.77
CA PHE A 13 -29.65 -15.41 -7.61
C PHE A 13 -28.64 -14.36 -7.11
N LEU A 14 -27.94 -14.66 -6.04
CA LEU A 14 -26.74 -13.98 -5.57
C LEU A 14 -25.60 -14.91 -5.94
N PHE A 15 -25.09 -14.73 -7.16
CA PHE A 15 -23.83 -15.30 -7.59
C PHE A 15 -22.75 -14.98 -6.56
N LYS A 16 -22.46 -15.91 -5.64
CA LYS A 16 -21.24 -15.91 -4.84
C LYS A 16 -20.36 -17.14 -5.08
N THR A 17 -20.91 -18.16 -5.75
CA THR A 17 -20.19 -19.33 -6.30
C THR A 17 -20.84 -19.67 -7.64
N GLY A 18 -20.06 -19.77 -8.71
CA GLY A 18 -20.55 -19.79 -10.10
C GLY A 18 -21.41 -21.02 -10.42
N GLY A 19 -22.61 -20.79 -10.97
CA GLY A 19 -23.42 -21.81 -11.63
C GLY A 19 -23.35 -21.62 -13.14
N VAL A 20 -23.28 -22.72 -13.91
CA VAL A 20 -23.28 -22.69 -15.38
C VAL A 20 -24.45 -23.51 -15.88
N ARG A 21 -25.26 -22.93 -16.78
CA ARG A 21 -26.43 -23.55 -17.41
C ARG A 21 -26.07 -24.13 -18.77
N LEU A 22 -26.47 -25.37 -19.05
CA LEU A 22 -26.31 -26.02 -20.35
C LEU A 22 -27.52 -26.89 -20.66
N ARG A 23 -28.16 -26.74 -21.82
CA ARG A 23 -29.17 -27.68 -22.38
C ARG A 23 -29.99 -28.48 -21.33
N GLY A 24 -30.72 -27.80 -20.45
CA GLY A 24 -31.60 -28.45 -19.45
C GLY A 24 -30.91 -28.91 -18.15
N GLU A 25 -29.60 -28.78 -18.02
CA GLU A 25 -28.83 -29.12 -16.82
C GLU A 25 -28.24 -27.87 -16.15
N LEU A 26 -28.19 -27.90 -14.82
CA LEU A 26 -27.50 -26.92 -13.98
C LEU A 26 -26.33 -27.60 -13.29
N LEU A 27 -25.14 -27.01 -13.40
CA LEU A 27 -23.96 -27.48 -12.65
C LEU A 27 -23.68 -26.56 -11.47
N THR A 28 -23.40 -27.16 -10.32
CA THR A 28 -22.94 -26.46 -9.12
C THR A 28 -21.60 -27.03 -8.66
N ILE A 29 -20.73 -26.15 -8.20
CA ILE A 29 -19.46 -26.50 -7.58
C ILE A 29 -19.46 -26.14 -6.10
N GLY A 30 -18.82 -26.98 -5.29
CA GLY A 30 -18.71 -26.78 -3.85
C GLY A 30 -17.29 -26.54 -3.38
N ALA A 31 -17.16 -25.80 -2.28
CA ALA A 31 -15.91 -25.67 -1.54
C ALA A 31 -15.45 -27.00 -0.88
N ASP A 32 -16.32 -28.02 -0.88
CA ASP A 32 -16.00 -29.40 -0.50
C ASP A 32 -15.29 -30.19 -1.62
N GLY A 33 -15.06 -29.56 -2.77
CA GLY A 33 -14.41 -30.18 -3.93
C GLY A 33 -15.36 -31.03 -4.77
N ALA A 34 -16.67 -30.93 -4.53
CA ALA A 34 -17.67 -31.64 -5.30
C ALA A 34 -18.20 -30.80 -6.48
N VAL A 35 -18.46 -31.48 -7.59
CA VAL A 35 -19.22 -30.97 -8.73
C VAL A 35 -20.51 -31.78 -8.79
N MET A 36 -21.65 -31.09 -8.83
CA MET A 36 -22.97 -31.69 -8.88
C MET A 36 -23.73 -31.21 -10.11
N SER A 37 -24.47 -32.12 -10.75
CA SER A 37 -25.39 -31.83 -11.85
C SER A 37 -26.83 -31.99 -11.39
N TRP A 38 -27.69 -31.06 -11.81
CA TRP A 38 -29.09 -30.97 -11.44
C TRP A 38 -29.96 -30.84 -12.68
N ASP A 39 -31.13 -31.48 -12.66
CA ASP A 39 -32.12 -31.29 -13.71
C ASP A 39 -32.76 -29.89 -13.56
N PHE A 40 -32.54 -29.03 -14.55
CA PHE A 40 -33.06 -27.67 -14.50
C PHE A 40 -34.57 -27.64 -14.67
N GLU A 41 -35.16 -28.57 -15.44
CA GLU A 41 -36.61 -28.59 -15.65
C GLU A 41 -37.36 -28.93 -14.35
N THR A 42 -36.86 -29.89 -13.58
CA THR A 42 -37.38 -30.18 -12.24
C THR A 42 -37.26 -28.97 -11.30
N ILE A 43 -36.16 -28.21 -11.37
CA ILE A 43 -36.00 -26.99 -10.56
C ILE A 43 -36.97 -25.89 -10.99
N ASP A 44 -37.15 -25.68 -12.29
CA ASP A 44 -38.00 -24.61 -12.85
C ASP A 44 -39.50 -24.88 -12.60
N THR A 45 -39.87 -26.16 -12.49
CA THR A 45 -41.25 -26.60 -12.21
C THR A 45 -41.52 -26.93 -10.75
N ALA A 46 -40.52 -26.79 -9.87
CA ALA A 46 -40.65 -27.09 -8.46
C ALA A 46 -41.64 -26.13 -7.79
N ASP A 47 -42.66 -26.70 -7.14
CA ASP A 47 -43.65 -25.96 -6.36
C ASP A 47 -43.68 -26.50 -4.92
N CYS A 48 -43.68 -25.61 -3.95
CA CYS A 48 -43.67 -25.97 -2.53
C CYS A 48 -45.11 -26.24 -2.09
N LYS A 49 -45.40 -27.47 -1.67
CA LYS A 49 -46.73 -27.84 -1.14
C LYS A 49 -46.95 -27.38 0.31
N ASP A 50 -45.91 -26.88 0.95
CA ASP A 50 -45.86 -26.57 2.37
C ASP A 50 -45.48 -25.09 2.57
N ASP A 51 -45.96 -24.45 3.65
CA ASP A 51 -45.61 -23.07 4.03
C ASP A 51 -44.11 -22.85 4.33
N SER A 52 -43.31 -23.92 4.30
CA SER A 52 -41.87 -23.89 4.55
C SER A 52 -41.08 -23.21 3.42
N GLY A 53 -41.59 -23.23 2.19
CA GLY A 53 -40.88 -22.73 1.00
C GLY A 53 -39.59 -23.49 0.67
N LEU A 54 -39.46 -24.74 1.14
CA LEU A 54 -38.29 -25.60 0.92
C LEU A 54 -38.65 -26.76 -0.03
N PHE A 55 -37.79 -27.03 -0.99
CA PHE A 55 -37.91 -28.14 -1.92
C PHE A 55 -36.64 -28.99 -1.85
N GLU A 56 -36.77 -30.26 -1.46
CA GLU A 56 -35.66 -31.20 -1.34
C GLU A 56 -35.47 -31.95 -2.66
N MET A 57 -34.22 -31.98 -3.15
CA MET A 57 -33.87 -32.63 -4.40
C MET A 57 -32.49 -33.28 -4.29
N GLU A 58 -32.34 -34.46 -4.89
CA GLU A 58 -31.05 -35.12 -5.02
C GLU A 58 -30.37 -34.73 -6.34
N PRO A 59 -29.04 -34.55 -6.37
CA PRO A 59 -28.32 -34.28 -7.60
C PRO A 59 -28.36 -35.50 -8.52
N MET A 60 -28.49 -35.27 -9.83
CA MET A 60 -28.46 -36.34 -10.84
C MET A 60 -27.10 -37.04 -10.86
N ASN A 61 -26.04 -36.25 -10.76
CA ASN A 61 -24.67 -36.72 -10.75
C ASN A 61 -23.84 -35.95 -9.73
N ARG A 62 -22.89 -36.64 -9.08
CA ARG A 62 -21.93 -36.05 -8.14
C ARG A 62 -20.54 -36.62 -8.36
N VAL A 63 -19.55 -35.75 -8.58
CA VAL A 63 -18.13 -36.09 -8.72
C VAL A 63 -17.34 -35.32 -7.67
N VAL A 64 -16.47 -36.01 -6.93
CA VAL A 64 -15.56 -35.39 -5.96
C VAL A 64 -14.16 -35.42 -6.53
N ILE A 65 -13.55 -34.24 -6.68
CA ILE A 65 -12.25 -34.09 -7.36
C ILE A 65 -11.10 -34.60 -6.48
N GLY A 66 -11.16 -34.35 -5.16
CA GLY A 66 -10.13 -34.78 -4.24
C GLY A 66 -10.40 -34.36 -2.80
N ARG A 67 -9.64 -34.92 -1.86
CA ARG A 67 -9.86 -34.72 -0.41
C ARG A 67 -9.45 -33.33 0.12
N ASN A 68 -8.61 -32.59 -0.62
CA ASN A 68 -8.10 -31.26 -0.26
C ASN A 68 -8.29 -30.24 -1.40
N VAL A 69 -9.43 -30.33 -2.09
CA VAL A 69 -9.78 -29.44 -3.20
C VAL A 69 -10.97 -28.59 -2.77
N SER A 70 -10.86 -27.27 -2.94
CA SER A 70 -11.93 -26.33 -2.64
C SER A 70 -12.18 -25.50 -3.88
N LEU A 71 -13.22 -25.83 -4.64
CA LEU A 71 -13.49 -25.21 -5.92
C LEU A 71 -14.06 -23.81 -5.77
N VAL A 72 -13.58 -22.89 -6.60
CA VAL A 72 -14.01 -21.50 -6.61
C VAL A 72 -14.67 -21.13 -7.93
N SER A 73 -14.15 -21.68 -9.04
CA SER A 73 -14.62 -21.37 -10.39
C SER A 73 -14.52 -22.58 -11.29
N VAL A 74 -15.44 -22.68 -12.25
CA VAL A 74 -15.43 -23.72 -13.29
C VAL A 74 -15.85 -23.12 -14.64
N VAL A 75 -15.16 -23.51 -15.71
CA VAL A 75 -15.38 -23.00 -17.07
C VAL A 75 -15.35 -24.16 -18.05
N LYS A 76 -16.31 -24.20 -18.98
CA LYS A 76 -16.36 -25.24 -20.01
C LYS A 76 -15.30 -25.00 -21.06
N SER A 77 -14.72 -26.08 -21.59
CA SER A 77 -13.86 -26.02 -22.77
C SER A 77 -14.58 -25.32 -23.94
N PRO A 78 -13.90 -24.42 -24.68
CA PRO A 78 -14.49 -23.76 -25.85
C PRO A 78 -14.64 -24.70 -27.04
N VAL A 79 -14.06 -25.90 -27.00
CA VAL A 79 -14.16 -26.89 -28.08
C VAL A 79 -15.61 -27.38 -28.18
N PRO A 80 -16.26 -27.26 -29.36
CA PRO A 80 -17.62 -27.75 -29.55
C PRO A 80 -17.75 -29.23 -29.18
N GLU A 81 -18.89 -29.62 -28.59
CA GLU A 81 -19.21 -30.99 -28.18
C GLU A 81 -18.25 -31.62 -27.14
N SER A 82 -17.29 -30.85 -26.63
CA SER A 82 -16.44 -31.30 -25.54
C SER A 82 -17.20 -31.33 -24.21
N SER A 83 -17.02 -32.43 -23.48
CA SER A 83 -17.48 -32.59 -22.10
C SER A 83 -16.40 -32.19 -21.09
N ILE A 84 -15.31 -31.58 -21.56
CA ILE A 84 -14.18 -31.16 -20.72
C ILE A 84 -14.45 -29.79 -20.11
N TRP A 85 -14.11 -29.66 -18.84
CA TRP A 85 -14.19 -28.45 -18.05
C TRP A 85 -12.87 -28.18 -17.35
N PHE A 86 -12.62 -26.91 -17.06
CA PHE A 86 -11.49 -26.47 -16.26
C PHE A 86 -12.02 -25.88 -14.96
N ALA A 87 -11.49 -26.33 -13.83
CA ALA A 87 -11.87 -25.85 -12.52
C ALA A 87 -10.66 -25.27 -11.79
N GLN A 88 -10.87 -24.14 -11.11
CA GLN A 88 -9.86 -23.51 -10.26
C GLN A 88 -10.22 -23.74 -8.80
N ASP A 89 -9.25 -24.22 -8.02
CA ASP A 89 -9.37 -24.35 -6.58
C ASP A 89 -8.74 -23.16 -5.83
N SER A 90 -9.13 -22.98 -4.57
CA SER A 90 -8.58 -21.94 -3.68
C SER A 90 -7.17 -22.24 -3.19
N ASN A 91 -6.65 -23.44 -3.44
CA ASN A 91 -5.33 -23.92 -3.07
C ASN A 91 -4.30 -23.76 -4.21
N GLY A 92 -4.66 -23.04 -5.29
CA GLY A 92 -3.79 -22.76 -6.43
C GLY A 92 -3.78 -23.86 -7.51
N GLY A 93 -4.63 -24.86 -7.41
CA GLY A 93 -4.80 -25.93 -8.38
C GLY A 93 -5.71 -25.54 -9.55
N ILE A 94 -5.30 -25.92 -10.75
CA ILE A 94 -6.10 -25.87 -11.98
C ILE A 94 -6.33 -27.29 -12.44
N TRP A 95 -7.59 -27.69 -12.49
CA TRP A 95 -8.03 -29.04 -12.76
C TRP A 95 -8.71 -29.12 -14.11
N LYS A 96 -8.52 -30.24 -14.80
CA LYS A 96 -9.26 -30.64 -15.98
C LYS A 96 -10.19 -31.77 -15.60
N LEU A 97 -11.46 -31.58 -15.89
CA LEU A 97 -12.56 -32.44 -15.47
C LEU A 97 -13.30 -32.93 -16.72
N ASP A 98 -13.59 -34.21 -16.77
CA ASP A 98 -14.55 -34.77 -17.73
C ASP A 98 -15.92 -34.87 -17.04
N LEU A 99 -16.82 -33.94 -17.38
CA LEU A 99 -18.18 -33.89 -16.83
C LEU A 99 -19.19 -34.48 -17.83
N SER A 100 -18.81 -35.53 -18.56
CA SER A 100 -19.76 -36.28 -19.40
C SER A 100 -20.68 -37.20 -18.60
N PHE A 101 -20.29 -37.56 -17.36
CA PHE A 101 -21.00 -38.50 -16.49
C PHE A 101 -21.37 -39.84 -17.16
N THR A 102 -20.55 -40.27 -18.13
CA THR A 102 -20.66 -41.57 -18.79
C THR A 102 -19.79 -42.61 -18.09
N ASN A 103 -19.98 -43.90 -18.41
CA ASN A 103 -19.11 -44.98 -17.91
C ASN A 103 -17.64 -44.90 -18.41
N ILE A 104 -17.30 -43.90 -19.23
CA ILE A 104 -15.97 -43.67 -19.83
C ILE A 104 -15.38 -42.34 -19.31
N THR A 105 -15.97 -41.71 -18.29
CA THR A 105 -15.44 -40.46 -17.72
C THR A 105 -14.00 -40.62 -17.24
N HIS A 106 -13.15 -39.71 -17.69
CA HIS A 106 -11.78 -39.62 -17.20
C HIS A 106 -11.73 -39.07 -15.77
N ASP A 107 -10.80 -39.61 -14.97
CA ASP A 107 -10.53 -39.10 -13.63
C ASP A 107 -10.07 -37.62 -13.68
N PRO A 108 -10.39 -36.81 -12.67
CA PRO A 108 -9.93 -35.43 -12.55
C PRO A 108 -8.40 -35.32 -12.64
N GLU A 109 -7.91 -34.49 -13.56
CA GLU A 109 -6.49 -34.29 -13.81
C GLU A 109 -6.05 -32.90 -13.30
N CYS A 110 -5.12 -32.84 -12.34
CA CYS A 110 -4.53 -31.57 -11.91
C CYS A 110 -3.47 -31.13 -12.94
N LEU A 111 -3.79 -30.12 -13.74
CA LEU A 111 -2.89 -29.63 -14.80
C LEU A 111 -1.77 -28.76 -14.22
N PHE A 112 -2.12 -27.87 -13.28
CA PHE A 112 -1.19 -26.93 -12.69
C PHE A 112 -1.45 -26.78 -11.19
N ASN A 113 -0.39 -26.53 -10.43
CA ASN A 113 -0.49 -26.25 -9.00
C ASN A 113 0.44 -25.10 -8.64
N PHE A 114 -0.12 -23.95 -8.28
CA PHE A 114 0.60 -22.74 -7.92
C PHE A 114 0.52 -22.45 -6.42
N HIS A 115 1.18 -21.37 -5.98
CA HIS A 115 0.97 -20.87 -4.63
C HIS A 115 -0.48 -20.41 -4.41
N ALA A 116 -1.02 -20.70 -3.23
CA ALA A 116 -2.31 -20.16 -2.81
C ALA A 116 -2.12 -18.85 -2.03
N GLY A 117 -2.59 -17.73 -2.59
CA GLY A 117 -2.47 -16.40 -1.96
C GLY A 117 -1.13 -15.71 -2.20
N ALA A 118 -0.82 -14.74 -1.33
CA ALA A 118 0.36 -13.89 -1.48
C ALA A 118 1.66 -14.65 -1.17
N ILE A 119 2.64 -14.52 -2.07
CA ILE A 119 4.02 -14.96 -1.84
C ILE A 119 4.62 -14.06 -0.76
N GLN A 120 5.05 -14.66 0.34
CA GLN A 120 5.59 -13.93 1.50
C GLN A 120 7.09 -13.70 1.38
N GLY A 121 7.81 -14.66 0.80
CA GLY A 121 9.25 -14.58 0.62
C GLY A 121 9.66 -15.09 -0.74
N MET A 122 10.63 -14.41 -1.35
CA MET A 122 11.26 -14.82 -2.60
C MET A 122 12.72 -14.42 -2.56
N ASP A 123 13.60 -15.32 -3.01
CA ASP A 123 15.01 -15.01 -3.20
C ASP A 123 15.62 -15.82 -4.35
N VAL A 124 16.70 -15.30 -4.89
CA VAL A 124 17.40 -15.88 -6.05
C VAL A 124 18.79 -16.33 -5.63
N SER A 125 19.22 -17.46 -6.17
CA SER A 125 20.58 -17.94 -5.99
C SER A 125 21.59 -16.96 -6.60
N GLY A 126 22.61 -16.60 -5.82
CA GLY A 126 23.72 -15.79 -6.32
C GLY A 126 24.66 -16.54 -7.29
N SER A 127 24.55 -17.87 -7.39
CA SER A 127 25.44 -18.72 -8.17
C SER A 127 24.73 -19.52 -9.28
N SER A 128 23.40 -19.50 -9.34
CA SER A 128 22.63 -20.33 -10.27
C SER A 128 21.35 -19.64 -10.75
N HIS A 129 20.69 -20.22 -11.74
CA HIS A 129 19.38 -19.76 -12.25
C HIS A 129 18.20 -20.24 -11.40
N LEU A 130 18.45 -20.54 -10.12
CA LEU A 130 17.45 -21.02 -9.21
C LEU A 130 16.84 -19.87 -8.42
N MET A 131 15.53 -19.98 -8.20
CA MET A 131 14.75 -19.07 -7.38
C MET A 131 13.93 -19.90 -6.40
N ALA A 132 13.82 -19.41 -5.17
CA ALA A 132 13.00 -20.03 -4.14
C ALA A 132 11.88 -19.08 -3.73
N THR A 133 10.69 -19.63 -3.50
CA THR A 133 9.54 -18.88 -2.99
C THR A 133 8.89 -19.61 -1.82
N THR A 134 8.25 -18.84 -0.95
CA THR A 134 7.44 -19.38 0.14
C THR A 134 6.18 -18.55 0.36
N ALA A 135 5.13 -19.20 0.86
CA ALA A 135 3.85 -18.57 1.12
C ALA A 135 3.16 -19.17 2.35
N LEU A 136 2.05 -18.53 2.75
CA LEU A 136 1.19 -19.00 3.83
C LEU A 136 0.39 -20.26 3.45
N ASP A 137 0.45 -20.68 2.18
CA ASP A 137 -0.06 -21.98 1.74
C ASP A 137 0.74 -23.18 2.27
N ARG A 138 1.76 -22.91 3.09
CA ARG A 138 2.64 -23.89 3.75
C ARG A 138 3.56 -24.61 2.80
N THR A 139 3.86 -24.01 1.66
CA THR A 139 4.75 -24.59 0.66
C THR A 139 6.00 -23.73 0.48
N VAL A 140 7.11 -24.41 0.21
CA VAL A 140 8.35 -23.82 -0.29
C VAL A 140 8.59 -24.45 -1.66
N ARG A 141 8.81 -23.60 -2.67
CA ARG A 141 8.95 -24.03 -4.05
C ARG A 141 10.25 -23.52 -4.62
N ILE A 142 10.90 -24.35 -5.44
CA ILE A 142 12.14 -24.01 -6.14
C ILE A 142 11.87 -24.06 -7.64
N PHE A 143 12.32 -23.02 -8.33
CA PHE A 143 12.14 -22.84 -9.75
C PHE A 143 13.49 -22.68 -10.43
N ASP A 144 13.62 -23.22 -11.63
CA ASP A 144 14.55 -22.71 -12.62
C ASP A 144 13.80 -21.65 -13.44
N PHE A 145 14.16 -20.37 -13.22
CA PHE A 145 13.47 -19.26 -13.87
C PHE A 145 13.88 -19.06 -15.33
N VAL A 146 15.02 -19.63 -15.76
CA VAL A 146 15.44 -19.62 -17.16
C VAL A 146 14.69 -20.71 -17.93
N ALA A 147 14.62 -21.91 -17.38
CA ALA A 147 13.85 -23.02 -17.94
C ALA A 147 12.32 -22.85 -17.75
N LYS A 148 11.88 -21.88 -16.93
CA LYS A 148 10.49 -21.62 -16.57
C LYS A 148 9.79 -22.85 -16.01
N LYS A 149 10.51 -23.60 -15.15
CA LYS A 149 10.06 -24.89 -14.62
C LYS A 149 10.16 -24.91 -13.11
N GLU A 150 9.12 -25.42 -12.44
CA GLU A 150 9.20 -25.82 -11.03
C GLU A 150 10.05 -27.08 -10.92
N LEU A 151 11.13 -27.02 -10.14
CA LEU A 151 12.02 -28.15 -9.91
C LEU A 151 11.52 -29.04 -8.79
N THR A 152 11.11 -28.42 -7.67
CA THR A 152 10.68 -29.15 -6.49
C THR A 152 9.83 -28.30 -5.57
N LYS A 153 9.06 -28.98 -4.72
CA LYS A 153 8.13 -28.41 -3.75
C LYS A 153 8.18 -29.21 -2.45
N ALA A 154 8.27 -28.49 -1.34
CA ALA A 154 8.10 -29.05 -0.01
C ALA A 154 6.86 -28.45 0.67
N SER A 155 6.17 -29.24 1.49
CA SER A 155 5.02 -28.80 2.28
C SER A 155 5.29 -29.01 3.77
N TYR A 156 4.86 -28.04 4.57
CA TYR A 156 5.08 -28.00 6.01
C TYR A 156 3.75 -27.83 6.77
N LYS A 157 3.81 -27.91 8.10
CA LYS A 157 2.63 -27.73 8.95
C LYS A 157 2.18 -26.27 9.02
N GLN A 158 3.14 -25.33 8.97
CA GLN A 158 2.94 -23.88 9.12
C GLN A 158 3.31 -23.13 7.85
N GLY A 159 2.75 -21.93 7.67
CA GLY A 159 3.04 -21.05 6.54
C GLY A 159 4.46 -20.51 6.60
N GLY A 160 5.11 -20.37 5.45
CA GLY A 160 6.41 -19.72 5.34
C GLY A 160 6.23 -18.22 5.10
N THR A 161 7.08 -17.42 5.74
CA THR A 161 6.83 -15.99 5.97
C THR A 161 7.98 -15.11 5.51
N THR A 162 9.18 -15.67 5.44
CA THR A 162 10.35 -15.02 4.86
C THR A 162 11.31 -16.08 4.34
N LEU A 163 12.13 -15.71 3.37
CA LEU A 163 13.07 -16.63 2.72
C LEU A 163 14.33 -15.88 2.33
N ARG A 164 15.50 -16.51 2.58
CA ARG A 164 16.78 -15.99 2.11
C ARG A 164 17.66 -17.12 1.58
N TRP A 165 18.24 -16.91 0.40
CA TRP A 165 19.26 -17.78 -0.14
C TRP A 165 20.58 -17.54 0.58
N ALA A 166 21.26 -18.60 1.01
CA ALA A 166 22.55 -18.44 1.68
C ALA A 166 23.58 -17.92 0.66
N PRO A 167 24.29 -16.82 0.94
CA PRO A 167 25.23 -16.24 -0.01
C PRO A 167 26.45 -17.15 -0.21
N HIS A 168 27.17 -16.94 -1.31
CA HIS A 168 28.36 -17.74 -1.68
C HIS A 168 29.49 -17.68 -0.63
N MET A 169 29.50 -16.65 0.22
CA MET A 169 30.47 -16.50 1.31
C MET A 169 30.26 -17.55 2.42
N VAL A 170 29.04 -18.07 2.58
CA VAL A 170 28.76 -19.14 3.53
C VAL A 170 29.38 -20.43 2.98
N LYS A 171 30.27 -21.05 3.76
CA LYS A 171 30.92 -22.31 3.34
C LYS A 171 29.87 -23.41 3.17
N ASN A 172 30.04 -24.23 2.14
CA ASN A 172 29.09 -25.30 1.81
C ASN A 172 27.64 -24.77 1.69
N SER A 173 27.43 -23.60 1.08
CA SER A 173 26.11 -22.99 0.89
C SER A 173 25.45 -23.23 -0.47
N GLU A 174 26.10 -23.96 -1.37
CA GLU A 174 25.52 -24.27 -2.68
C GLU A 174 24.16 -24.97 -2.50
N GLY A 175 23.09 -24.27 -2.91
CA GLY A 175 21.72 -24.74 -2.77
C GLY A 175 21.12 -24.65 -1.36
N LEU A 176 21.72 -23.90 -0.43
CA LEU A 176 21.19 -23.71 0.93
C LEU A 176 20.23 -22.51 1.00
N VAL A 177 19.03 -22.73 1.52
CA VAL A 177 17.99 -21.72 1.69
C VAL A 177 17.52 -21.70 3.14
N ALA A 178 17.50 -20.51 3.75
CA ALA A 178 16.92 -20.28 5.06
C ALA A 178 15.47 -19.80 4.91
N VAL A 179 14.54 -20.48 5.59
CA VAL A 179 13.10 -20.17 5.53
C VAL A 179 12.57 -19.95 6.94
N GLY A 180 11.93 -18.81 7.16
CA GLY A 180 11.22 -18.47 8.38
C GLY A 180 9.74 -18.81 8.29
N PHE A 181 9.13 -19.18 9.41
CA PHE A 181 7.74 -19.63 9.50
C PHE A 181 6.92 -18.85 10.53
N GLU A 182 5.59 -18.96 10.43
CA GLU A 182 4.61 -18.31 11.32
C GLU A 182 4.75 -18.70 12.81
N ASP A 183 5.28 -19.89 13.09
CA ASP A 183 5.45 -20.42 14.45
C ASP A 183 6.78 -20.03 15.11
N GLY A 184 7.58 -19.17 14.46
CA GLY A 184 8.89 -18.76 14.95
C GLY A 184 10.01 -19.74 14.67
N VAL A 185 9.75 -20.80 13.88
CA VAL A 185 10.76 -21.76 13.45
C VAL A 185 11.51 -21.22 12.23
N VAL A 186 12.83 -21.41 12.22
CA VAL A 186 13.68 -21.23 11.04
C VAL A 186 14.14 -22.62 10.58
N ARG A 187 14.01 -22.90 9.28
CA ARG A 187 14.50 -24.13 8.65
C ARG A 187 15.57 -23.80 7.63
N LEU A 188 16.64 -24.57 7.66
CA LEU A 188 17.71 -24.57 6.67
C LEU A 188 17.49 -25.76 5.73
N LEU A 189 17.25 -25.46 4.46
CA LEU A 189 16.91 -26.43 3.43
C LEU A 189 18.03 -26.50 2.40
N GLU A 190 18.50 -27.70 2.08
CA GLU A 190 19.47 -27.96 1.02
C GLU A 190 18.77 -28.54 -0.21
N ILE A 191 19.12 -28.03 -1.38
CA ILE A 191 18.61 -28.50 -2.68
C ILE A 191 19.55 -29.59 -3.20
N CYS A 192 19.07 -30.83 -3.20
CA CYS A 192 19.85 -32.00 -3.62
C CYS A 192 19.13 -32.78 -4.72
N ASN A 193 19.89 -33.49 -5.54
CA ASN A 193 19.41 -34.59 -6.37
C ASN A 193 19.20 -35.85 -5.50
N PRO A 194 18.50 -36.90 -6.00
CA PRO A 194 18.19 -38.11 -5.23
C PRO A 194 19.43 -38.85 -4.73
N ASN A 195 20.57 -38.66 -5.40
CA ASN A 195 21.86 -39.24 -5.01
C ASN A 195 22.55 -38.47 -3.86
N GLY A 196 21.88 -37.48 -3.26
CA GLY A 196 22.44 -36.60 -2.22
C GLY A 196 23.45 -35.57 -2.76
N VAL A 197 23.62 -35.49 -4.08
CA VAL A 197 24.52 -34.53 -4.74
C VAL A 197 23.78 -33.20 -4.88
N ARG A 198 24.43 -32.10 -4.49
CA ARG A 198 23.87 -30.75 -4.57
C ARG A 198 23.61 -30.34 -6.01
N VAL A 199 22.48 -29.67 -6.24
CA VAL A 199 22.11 -29.23 -7.59
C VAL A 199 22.83 -27.93 -7.92
N VAL A 200 23.77 -28.00 -8.85
CA VAL A 200 24.47 -26.85 -9.44
C VAL A 200 23.93 -26.62 -10.85
N ALA A 201 23.70 -25.35 -11.22
CA ALA A 201 23.15 -25.00 -12.53
C ALA A 201 23.97 -25.61 -13.69
N GLY A 202 23.26 -26.18 -14.67
CA GLY A 202 23.85 -26.75 -15.89
C GLY A 202 24.08 -28.27 -15.87
N HIS A 203 23.80 -28.94 -14.76
CA HIS A 203 23.92 -30.41 -14.64
C HIS A 203 22.63 -31.03 -14.12
N SER A 204 21.57 -31.01 -14.94
CA SER A 204 20.35 -31.76 -14.65
C SER A 204 20.13 -32.81 -15.73
N ASP A 205 20.78 -33.97 -15.56
CA ASP A 205 20.11 -35.20 -15.95
C ASP A 205 18.81 -35.27 -15.14
N SER A 206 17.74 -35.68 -15.84
CA SER A 206 16.31 -35.81 -15.48
C SER A 206 15.96 -36.49 -14.13
N THR A 207 16.70 -36.20 -13.06
CA THR A 207 16.52 -36.77 -11.72
C THR A 207 15.73 -35.80 -10.86
N ALA A 208 14.87 -36.35 -9.99
CA ALA A 208 13.97 -35.57 -9.15
C ALA A 208 14.76 -34.75 -8.12
N THR A 209 14.81 -33.43 -8.27
CA THR A 209 15.38 -32.56 -7.25
C THR A 209 14.49 -32.56 -6.01
N GLU A 210 15.08 -32.65 -4.83
CA GLU A 210 14.39 -32.68 -3.54
C GLU A 210 14.96 -31.63 -2.57
N LEU A 211 14.10 -31.16 -1.66
CA LEU A 211 14.47 -30.27 -0.56
C LEU A 211 14.72 -31.09 0.71
N HIS A 212 15.97 -31.15 1.15
CA HIS A 212 16.35 -31.81 2.40
C HIS A 212 16.46 -30.80 3.54
N LEU A 213 15.90 -31.17 4.69
CA LEU A 213 16.09 -30.38 5.91
C LEU A 213 17.49 -30.64 6.47
N LYS A 214 18.35 -29.62 6.44
CA LYS A 214 19.67 -29.65 7.08
C LYS A 214 19.55 -29.45 8.59
N GLN A 215 18.81 -28.42 8.99
CA GLN A 215 18.67 -28.03 10.39
C GLN A 215 17.36 -27.26 10.58
N ALA A 216 16.74 -27.42 11.75
CA ALA A 216 15.63 -26.58 12.19
C ALA A 216 15.88 -26.12 13.62
N PHE A 217 15.51 -24.88 13.91
CA PHE A 217 15.58 -24.32 15.26
C PHE A 217 14.41 -23.35 15.45
N LYS A 218 14.02 -23.14 16.71
CA LYS A 218 12.93 -22.23 17.10
C LYS A 218 13.48 -21.06 17.92
N PRO A 219 14.05 -20.02 17.27
CA PRO A 219 14.57 -18.86 17.98
C PRO A 219 13.49 -17.98 18.57
N HIS A 220 12.29 -18.01 18.00
CA HIS A 220 11.25 -17.02 18.26
C HIS A 220 9.96 -17.65 18.77
N ASN A 221 9.20 -16.86 19.52
CA ASN A 221 7.86 -17.22 20.01
C ASN A 221 6.75 -16.74 19.06
N GLY A 222 7.08 -15.89 18.09
CA GLY A 222 6.17 -15.37 17.07
C GLY A 222 6.73 -15.57 15.66
N GLN A 223 5.96 -15.15 14.66
CA GLN A 223 6.32 -15.25 13.25
C GLN A 223 7.73 -14.70 12.97
N VAL A 224 8.52 -15.44 12.19
CA VAL A 224 9.81 -14.94 11.67
C VAL A 224 9.52 -14.02 10.49
N THR A 225 9.91 -12.75 10.58
CA THR A 225 9.58 -11.73 9.59
C THR A 225 10.75 -11.40 8.67
N ALA A 226 11.99 -11.60 9.13
CA ALA A 226 13.18 -11.31 8.36
C ALA A 226 14.33 -12.26 8.68
N ILE A 227 15.14 -12.57 7.66
CA ILE A 227 16.40 -13.32 7.80
C ILE A 227 17.47 -12.59 6.99
N ALA A 228 18.64 -12.39 7.58
CA ALA A 228 19.75 -11.72 6.92
C ALA A 228 21.09 -12.38 7.24
N PHE A 229 21.90 -12.59 6.21
CA PHE A 229 23.27 -13.08 6.33
C PHE A 229 24.25 -11.92 6.40
N GLU A 230 25.21 -12.02 7.31
CA GLU A 230 26.31 -11.08 7.43
C GLU A 230 27.23 -11.16 6.20
N ARG A 231 27.91 -10.06 5.89
CA ARG A 231 28.70 -9.92 4.66
C ARG A 231 29.81 -10.96 4.48
N ASN A 232 30.37 -11.50 5.56
CA ASN A 232 31.38 -12.55 5.50
C ASN A 232 30.77 -13.96 5.54
N GLY A 233 29.45 -14.06 5.70
CA GLY A 233 28.74 -15.34 5.82
C GLY A 233 28.97 -16.06 7.14
N ASN A 234 29.56 -15.41 8.15
CA ASN A 234 29.87 -16.02 9.44
C ASN A 234 28.72 -15.91 10.45
N ILE A 235 27.80 -14.96 10.24
CA ILE A 235 26.67 -14.73 11.14
C ILE A 235 25.38 -14.68 10.32
N MET A 236 24.33 -15.29 10.86
CA MET A 236 22.95 -15.14 10.37
C MET A 236 22.11 -14.49 11.47
N ALA A 237 21.28 -13.52 11.11
CA ALA A 237 20.30 -12.93 12.00
C ALA A 237 18.89 -13.30 11.56
N SER A 238 18.01 -13.62 12.51
CA SER A 238 16.58 -13.77 12.31
C SER A 238 15.82 -12.75 13.16
N GLY A 239 14.84 -12.09 12.56
CA GLY A 239 13.97 -11.10 13.22
C GLY A 239 12.53 -11.61 13.27
N SER A 240 11.80 -11.20 14.29
CA SER A 240 10.44 -11.68 14.52
C SER A 240 9.47 -10.60 14.96
N ALA A 241 8.19 -10.91 14.77
CA ALA A 241 7.06 -10.20 15.37
C ALA A 241 7.03 -10.29 16.92
N ASP A 242 7.84 -11.16 17.55
CA ASP A 242 7.98 -11.23 19.01
C ASP A 242 8.90 -10.14 19.61
N CYS A 243 9.28 -9.14 18.80
CA CYS A 243 10.17 -8.03 19.17
C CYS A 243 11.59 -8.48 19.54
N THR A 244 12.08 -9.58 18.97
CA THR A 244 13.47 -10.03 19.14
C THR A 244 14.19 -10.21 17.82
N VAL A 245 15.52 -10.05 17.88
CA VAL A 245 16.45 -10.43 16.81
C VAL A 245 17.43 -11.45 17.39
N PHE A 246 17.50 -12.63 16.79
CA PHE A 246 18.34 -13.74 17.21
C PHE A 246 19.51 -13.91 16.24
N PHE A 247 20.71 -14.07 16.78
CA PHE A 247 21.96 -14.24 16.02
C PHE A 247 22.47 -15.68 16.12
N PHE A 248 22.99 -16.17 15.00
CA PHE A 248 23.56 -17.49 14.85
C PHE A 248 24.96 -17.40 14.24
N SER A 249 25.88 -18.20 14.77
CA SER A 249 27.16 -18.48 14.15
C SER A 249 26.94 -19.46 13.02
N VAL A 250 27.53 -19.18 11.86
CA VAL A 250 27.38 -19.97 10.64
C VAL A 250 28.62 -20.82 10.43
N GLY A 251 28.46 -22.13 10.53
CA GLY A 251 29.48 -23.13 10.23
C GLY A 251 28.88 -24.35 9.54
N GLU A 252 29.39 -25.55 9.87
CA GLU A 252 28.76 -26.81 9.44
C GLU A 252 27.33 -26.93 9.98
N CYS A 253 27.13 -26.48 11.22
CA CYS A 253 25.84 -26.28 11.87
C CYS A 253 25.69 -24.81 12.26
N TYR A 254 24.45 -24.34 12.38
CA TYR A 254 24.15 -23.00 12.84
C TYR A 254 23.98 -23.04 14.35
N GLU A 255 24.88 -22.37 15.07
CA GLU A 255 24.90 -22.36 16.53
C GLU A 255 24.32 -21.06 17.07
N PRO A 256 23.48 -21.08 18.11
CA PRO A 256 22.92 -19.87 18.69
C PRO A 256 24.01 -19.04 19.38
N ILE A 257 24.14 -17.77 19.01
CA ILE A 257 24.98 -16.78 19.70
C ILE A 257 24.16 -16.14 20.83
N GLY A 258 22.98 -15.63 20.48
CA GLY A 258 22.08 -14.99 21.42
C GLY A 258 21.12 -14.03 20.74
N PHE A 259 20.28 -13.35 21.51
CA PHE A 259 19.27 -12.42 21.01
C PHE A 259 19.32 -11.08 21.71
N ILE A 260 18.78 -10.08 21.02
CA ILE A 260 18.50 -8.75 21.55
C ILE A 260 16.99 -8.47 21.48
N THR A 261 16.52 -7.61 22.36
CA THR A 261 15.13 -7.12 22.39
C THR A 261 15.06 -5.76 21.70
N VAL A 262 14.08 -5.59 20.81
CA VAL A 262 13.87 -4.37 20.03
C VAL A 262 12.52 -3.74 20.38
N PRO A 263 12.31 -2.42 20.13
CA PRO A 263 11.12 -1.70 20.61
C PRO A 263 9.81 -2.05 19.87
N GLY A 264 9.83 -2.93 18.87
CA GLY A 264 8.62 -3.32 18.13
C GLY A 264 8.86 -4.55 17.25
N CYS A 265 7.80 -4.99 16.57
CA CYS A 265 7.86 -6.08 15.60
C CYS A 265 8.92 -5.77 14.55
N VAL A 266 9.83 -6.70 14.31
CA VAL A 266 10.84 -6.54 13.26
C VAL A 266 10.13 -6.66 11.91
N CYS A 267 10.31 -5.68 11.02
CA CYS A 267 9.77 -5.74 9.65
C CYS A 267 10.86 -5.96 8.60
N GLY A 268 12.13 -5.71 8.92
CA GLY A 268 13.23 -6.04 8.02
C GLY A 268 14.60 -5.97 8.69
N LEU A 269 15.56 -6.66 8.09
CA LEU A 269 16.93 -6.81 8.55
C LEU A 269 17.88 -6.64 7.37
N GLU A 270 18.91 -5.80 7.53
CA GLU A 270 19.95 -5.64 6.52
C GLU A 270 21.34 -5.49 7.15
N TRP A 271 22.27 -6.34 6.74
CA TRP A 271 23.67 -6.22 7.15
C TRP A 271 24.42 -5.19 6.31
N SER A 272 25.33 -4.46 6.95
CA SER A 272 26.16 -3.48 6.27
C SER A 272 27.08 -4.13 5.24
N PRO A 273 27.20 -3.54 4.04
CA PRO A 273 28.03 -4.08 2.97
C PRO A 273 29.53 -3.95 3.29
N GLN A 274 30.37 -4.62 2.50
CA GLN A 274 31.84 -4.60 2.65
C GLN A 274 32.47 -3.19 2.59
N SER A 275 31.77 -2.21 2.03
CA SER A 275 32.22 -0.81 1.98
C SER A 275 32.24 -0.13 3.35
N HIS A 276 31.52 -0.65 4.34
CA HIS A 276 31.48 -0.12 5.69
C HIS A 276 32.59 -0.72 6.55
N GLU A 277 33.25 0.12 7.36
CA GLU A 277 34.35 -0.30 8.23
C GLU A 277 33.92 -1.40 9.23
N GLN A 278 32.73 -1.24 9.81
CA GLN A 278 32.19 -2.15 10.83
C GLN A 278 31.05 -3.00 10.27
N SER A 279 30.92 -4.23 10.79
CA SER A 279 29.81 -5.13 10.48
C SER A 279 28.67 -4.79 11.40
N THR A 280 27.62 -4.19 10.85
CA THR A 280 26.48 -3.68 11.58
C THR A 280 25.20 -4.17 10.92
N LEU A 281 24.21 -4.51 11.74
CA LEU A 281 22.88 -4.93 11.34
C LEU A 281 21.94 -3.74 11.53
N LEU A 282 21.32 -3.32 10.44
CA LEU A 282 20.20 -2.41 10.42
C LEU A 282 18.92 -3.19 10.68
N ILE A 283 18.18 -2.79 11.72
CA ILE A 283 16.94 -3.43 12.16
C ILE A 283 15.82 -2.41 12.02
N MET A 284 14.80 -2.76 11.25
CA MET A 284 13.62 -1.93 11.06
C MET A 284 12.46 -2.49 11.86
N CYS A 285 11.78 -1.64 12.62
CA CYS A 285 10.62 -2.01 13.43
C CYS A 285 9.34 -1.37 12.88
N GLU A 286 8.22 -2.07 13.01
CA GLU A 286 6.89 -1.56 12.65
C GLU A 286 6.52 -0.28 13.43
N THR A 287 7.09 -0.10 14.63
CA THR A 287 6.94 1.11 15.45
C THR A 287 7.73 2.33 14.92
N GLY A 288 8.28 2.27 13.71
CA GLY A 288 9.05 3.36 13.09
C GLY A 288 10.46 3.56 13.65
N HIS A 289 10.88 2.71 14.60
CA HIS A 289 12.24 2.72 15.12
C HIS A 289 13.17 1.98 14.16
N VAL A 290 14.34 2.57 13.93
CA VAL A 290 15.45 1.90 13.24
C VAL A 290 16.62 1.78 14.19
N LEU A 291 17.20 0.59 14.28
CA LEU A 291 18.33 0.31 15.16
C LEU A 291 19.53 -0.11 14.32
N GLU A 292 20.71 0.32 14.72
CA GLU A 292 21.98 -0.16 14.18
C GLU A 292 22.75 -0.84 15.30
N VAL A 293 23.06 -2.12 15.12
CA VAL A 293 23.72 -2.98 16.11
C VAL A 293 24.95 -3.64 15.47
N PRO A 294 26.13 -3.62 16.07
CA PRO A 294 27.28 -4.34 15.53
C PRO A 294 27.07 -5.86 15.56
N ALA A 295 27.77 -6.56 14.67
CA ALA A 295 27.89 -8.00 14.73
C ALA A 295 28.38 -8.44 16.11
N PRO A 296 27.69 -9.37 16.79
CA PRO A 296 28.13 -9.86 18.09
C PRO A 296 29.46 -10.61 17.97
N ASP A 297 30.37 -10.36 18.90
CA ASP A 297 31.63 -11.10 18.97
C ASP A 297 31.38 -12.52 19.48
N LEU A 298 31.81 -13.50 18.68
CA LEU A 298 31.65 -14.92 18.95
C LEU A 298 32.40 -15.37 20.21
N GLU A 299 33.60 -14.84 20.45
CA GLU A 299 34.47 -15.29 21.53
C GLU A 299 34.07 -14.67 22.87
N GLN A 300 33.70 -13.39 22.85
CA GLN A 300 33.31 -12.66 24.06
C GLN A 300 32.00 -13.19 24.65
N HIS A 301 31.01 -13.52 23.81
CA HIS A 301 29.69 -13.91 24.29
C HIS A 301 29.52 -15.41 24.56
N ARG A 302 30.39 -16.28 24.00
CA ARG A 302 30.45 -17.71 24.38
C ARG A 302 30.76 -17.91 25.87
N GLN A 303 31.54 -17.00 26.47
CA GLN A 303 31.91 -17.08 27.88
C GLN A 303 30.80 -16.59 28.83
N ASP A 304 29.89 -15.72 28.36
CA ASP A 304 28.84 -15.08 29.16
C ASP A 304 27.49 -15.83 29.14
N THR A 305 27.27 -16.75 28.19
CA THR A 305 26.01 -17.50 27.99
C THR A 305 25.65 -18.52 29.07
N GLY A 306 26.25 -18.48 30.26
CA GLY A 306 26.10 -19.49 31.31
C GLY A 306 24.66 -19.69 31.85
N SER A 307 23.72 -18.79 31.56
CA SER A 307 22.31 -18.95 31.99
C SER A 307 21.23 -18.43 31.02
N THR A 308 21.54 -17.48 30.13
CA THR A 308 20.56 -16.95 29.16
C THR A 308 21.22 -16.62 27.82
N TYR A 309 20.46 -16.73 26.74
CA TYR A 309 20.87 -16.30 25.40
C TYR A 309 20.71 -14.79 25.17
N ARG A 310 20.41 -13.99 26.19
CA ARG A 310 20.20 -12.55 26.01
C ARG A 310 21.55 -11.83 25.96
N LEU A 311 21.86 -11.21 24.83
CA LEU A 311 23.08 -10.44 24.66
C LEU A 311 22.94 -9.10 25.40
N GLN A 312 23.80 -8.87 26.39
CA GLN A 312 23.88 -7.62 27.13
C GLN A 312 25.09 -6.81 26.68
N GLY A 313 24.96 -5.47 26.65
CA GLY A 313 26.10 -4.59 26.39
C GLY A 313 26.47 -4.37 24.91
N LEU A 314 25.66 -4.83 23.95
CA LEU A 314 25.86 -4.50 22.53
C LEU A 314 25.57 -3.00 22.30
N PRO A 315 26.53 -2.21 21.79
CA PRO A 315 26.34 -0.78 21.58
C PRO A 315 25.34 -0.56 20.44
N THR A 316 24.11 -0.25 20.83
CA THR A 316 22.96 -0.12 19.91
C THR A 316 22.66 1.35 19.68
N ARG A 317 22.64 1.77 18.41
CA ARG A 317 22.19 3.11 18.02
C ARG A 317 20.71 3.07 17.69
N TYR A 318 19.96 4.07 18.17
CA TYR A 318 18.53 4.20 17.94
C TYR A 318 18.25 5.42 17.08
N TYR A 319 17.47 5.23 16.02
CA TYR A 319 17.01 6.27 15.13
C TYR A 319 15.48 6.37 15.22
N ARG A 320 15.01 7.61 15.40
CA ARG A 320 13.60 7.97 15.33
C ARG A 320 13.45 9.15 14.39
N PHE A 321 12.47 9.06 13.51
CA PHE A 321 12.27 10.06 12.46
C PHE A 321 11.15 11.02 12.85
N SER A 322 11.39 12.31 12.61
CA SER A 322 10.42 13.38 12.80
C SER A 322 9.94 13.89 11.44
N SER A 323 8.79 14.56 11.40
CA SER A 323 8.23 15.07 10.14
C SER A 323 9.12 16.16 9.54
N ILE A 324 9.60 15.92 8.31
CA ILE A 324 10.36 16.90 7.51
C ILE A 324 9.58 18.21 7.36
N LYS A 325 8.26 18.14 7.21
CA LYS A 325 7.38 19.31 7.10
C LYS A 325 7.41 20.16 8.38
N SER A 326 7.47 19.51 9.55
CA SER A 326 7.61 20.22 10.83
C SER A 326 9.00 20.83 10.99
N GLN A 327 10.05 20.15 10.53
CA GLN A 327 11.42 20.67 10.51
C GLN A 327 11.52 21.92 9.62
N ILE A 328 11.02 21.87 8.37
CA ILE A 328 11.04 23.01 7.45
C ILE A 328 10.29 24.21 8.05
N LYS A 329 9.13 23.99 8.66
CA LYS A 329 8.36 25.06 9.33
C LYS A 329 9.12 25.66 10.50
N ARG A 330 9.79 24.83 11.31
CA ARG A 330 10.62 25.27 12.44
C ARG A 330 11.83 26.06 11.94
N ASP A 331 12.54 25.58 10.92
CA ASP A 331 13.71 26.26 10.36
C ASP A 331 13.34 27.61 9.74
N ALA A 332 12.19 27.68 9.06
CA ALA A 332 11.65 28.95 8.55
C ALA A 332 11.31 29.94 9.68
N GLU A 333 10.76 29.46 10.80
CA GLU A 333 10.47 30.28 11.97
C GLU A 333 11.76 30.76 12.67
N VAL A 334 12.77 29.89 12.81
CA VAL A 334 14.10 30.26 13.33
C VAL A 334 14.74 31.33 12.45
N ALA A 335 14.73 31.15 11.13
CA ALA A 335 15.28 32.14 10.19
C ALA A 335 14.52 33.48 10.25
N ARG A 336 13.19 33.44 10.41
CA ARG A 336 12.36 34.64 10.59
C ARG A 336 12.71 35.40 11.87
N ARG A 337 12.90 34.67 12.98
CA ARG A 337 13.30 35.24 14.28
C ARG A 337 14.70 35.86 14.18
N GLN A 338 15.67 35.17 13.58
CA GLN A 338 17.03 35.68 13.36
C GLN A 338 17.03 36.95 12.50
N ALA A 339 16.30 36.97 11.38
CA ALA A 339 16.21 38.16 10.52
C ALA A 339 15.52 39.34 11.21
N CYS A 340 14.54 39.09 12.09
CA CYS A 340 13.89 40.14 12.89
C CYS A 340 14.85 40.73 13.92
N LYS A 341 15.63 39.88 14.61
CA LYS A 341 16.69 40.31 15.54
C LYS A 341 17.76 41.15 14.84
N GLU A 342 18.24 40.71 13.68
CA GLU A 342 19.22 41.48 12.89
C GLU A 342 18.68 42.86 12.48
N LYS A 343 17.44 42.94 11.98
CA LYS A 343 16.81 44.23 11.64
C LYS A 343 16.65 45.15 12.85
N LYS A 344 16.19 44.64 13.99
CA LYS A 344 16.08 45.42 15.23
C LYS A 344 17.45 45.96 15.65
N ARG A 345 18.50 45.12 15.59
CA ARG A 345 19.88 45.51 15.92
C ARG A 345 20.42 46.58 14.98
N GLU A 346 20.15 46.48 13.68
CA GLU A 346 20.52 47.51 12.70
C GLU A 346 19.80 48.83 12.95
N GLU A 347 18.49 48.80 13.22
CA GLU A 347 17.70 49.99 13.54
C GLU A 347 18.17 50.65 14.84
N GLN A 348 18.45 49.86 15.88
CA GLN A 348 18.98 50.36 17.16
C GLN A 348 20.40 50.93 16.99
N LEU A 349 21.29 50.29 16.23
CA LEU A 349 22.62 50.81 15.94
C LEU A 349 22.57 52.14 15.18
N LYS A 350 21.61 52.29 14.26
CA LYS A 350 21.37 53.54 13.53
C LYS A 350 20.88 54.64 14.47
N LYS A 351 19.92 54.34 15.36
CA LYS A 351 19.46 55.27 16.40
C LYS A 351 20.59 55.69 17.35
N LEU A 352 21.43 54.75 17.79
CA LEU A 352 22.58 55.02 18.67
C LEU A 352 23.62 55.92 18.00
N LYS A 353 23.89 55.73 16.70
CA LYS A 353 24.75 56.63 15.91
C LYS A 353 24.18 58.04 15.81
N ASP A 354 22.88 58.17 15.62
CA ASP A 354 22.20 59.47 15.54
C ASP A 354 22.15 60.19 16.90
N LEU A 355 22.16 59.45 18.02
CA LEU A 355 22.09 59.97 19.39
C LEU A 355 23.45 60.13 20.11
N GLY A 356 24.56 59.69 19.52
CA GLY A 356 25.91 59.86 20.08
C GLY A 356 26.18 59.14 21.41
N LYS A 357 25.45 58.06 21.71
CA LYS A 357 25.60 57.26 22.95
C LYS A 357 26.39 55.95 22.72
N VAL A 358 27.01 55.44 23.79
CA VAL A 358 27.88 54.24 23.77
C VAL A 358 27.06 52.94 23.95
N PRO A 359 27.42 51.81 23.31
CA PRO A 359 26.52 50.67 23.04
C PRO A 359 26.07 49.76 24.21
N LEU A 360 26.25 50.14 25.49
CA LEU A 360 26.10 49.19 26.60
C LEU A 360 24.67 48.67 26.84
N GLU A 361 23.62 49.41 26.45
CA GLU A 361 22.21 49.01 26.67
C GLU A 361 21.74 47.88 25.73
N LEU A 362 22.52 47.50 24.70
CA LEU A 362 22.13 46.51 23.69
C LEU A 362 22.09 45.06 24.19
N GLN A 363 22.81 44.73 25.27
CA GLN A 363 22.92 43.34 25.74
C GLN A 363 21.73 42.88 26.58
N GLU A 364 21.08 43.78 27.33
CA GLU A 364 20.02 43.40 28.28
C GLU A 364 18.66 43.11 27.59
N GLU A 365 18.36 43.74 26.44
CA GLU A 365 17.13 43.47 25.68
C GLU A 365 17.21 42.18 24.84
N GLU A 366 18.41 41.75 24.42
CA GLU A 366 18.58 40.52 23.62
C GLU A 366 18.32 39.24 24.45
N GLU A 367 18.58 39.25 25.76
CA GLU A 367 18.41 38.08 26.66
C GLU A 367 16.94 37.76 26.99
N GLU A 368 16.03 38.74 26.93
CA GLU A 368 14.60 38.52 27.23
C GLU A 368 13.80 37.92 26.05
N GLU A 369 14.19 38.20 24.79
CA GLU A 369 13.51 37.65 23.59
C GLU A 369 13.88 36.18 23.30
N ASP A 370 14.97 35.64 23.87
CA ASP A 370 15.40 34.26 23.67
C ASP A 370 14.58 33.21 24.45
N LYS A 371 13.58 33.64 25.22
CA LYS A 371 12.74 32.74 26.04
C LYS A 371 11.54 32.13 25.31
N GLU A 372 11.23 32.52 24.08
CA GLU A 372 10.15 31.87 23.31
C GLU A 372 10.59 30.50 22.78
N GLU A 373 10.09 29.42 23.40
CA GLU A 373 10.32 28.06 22.95
C GLU A 373 9.87 27.84 21.50
N LEU A 374 10.72 27.19 20.70
CA LEU A 374 10.40 26.85 19.31
C LEU A 374 9.32 25.75 19.26
N PRO A 375 8.38 25.78 18.30
CA PRO A 375 7.34 24.76 18.17
C PRO A 375 7.97 23.37 18.15
N PRO A 376 7.53 22.39 18.95
CA PRO A 376 8.12 21.05 19.01
C PRO A 376 8.14 20.38 17.63
N LEU A 377 9.17 19.58 17.34
CA LEU A 377 9.17 18.75 16.14
C LEU A 377 8.04 17.73 16.25
N TYR A 378 7.26 17.62 15.18
CA TYR A 378 6.16 16.69 15.14
C TYR A 378 6.69 15.29 14.87
N ASN A 379 6.63 14.45 15.90
CA ASN A 379 6.81 13.02 15.76
C ASN A 379 5.42 12.41 15.56
N PRO A 380 5.13 11.79 14.40
CA PRO A 380 3.82 11.19 14.17
C PRO A 380 3.51 10.12 15.23
N ASP A 381 2.28 10.13 15.72
CA ASP A 381 1.70 9.12 16.60
C ASP A 381 0.34 8.68 16.01
N PRO A 382 0.24 7.49 15.38
CA PRO A 382 1.28 6.45 15.32
C PRO A 382 2.47 6.84 14.40
N PRO A 383 3.66 6.27 14.66
CA PRO A 383 4.85 6.49 13.82
C PRO A 383 4.62 6.01 12.38
N SER A 384 5.32 6.65 11.43
CA SER A 384 5.25 6.26 10.01
C SER A 384 5.74 4.83 9.80
N PRO A 385 4.98 3.98 9.08
CA PRO A 385 5.39 2.60 8.81
C PRO A 385 6.62 2.57 7.90
N LEU A 386 7.56 1.69 8.24
CA LEU A 386 8.78 1.42 7.46
C LEU A 386 8.51 0.26 6.49
N PHE A 387 8.76 0.48 5.20
CA PHE A 387 8.60 -0.58 4.19
C PHE A 387 9.90 -1.33 3.92
N CYS A 388 10.98 -0.60 3.71
CA CYS A 388 12.31 -1.16 3.48
C CYS A 388 13.38 -0.12 3.80
N GLY A 389 14.61 -0.56 3.89
CA GLY A 389 15.74 0.30 4.18
C GLY A 389 17.03 -0.43 3.90
N PHE A 390 18.02 0.30 3.41
CA PHE A 390 19.29 -0.25 2.98
C PHE A 390 20.46 0.70 3.16
N TYR A 391 21.65 0.14 3.35
CA TYR A 391 22.87 0.90 3.47
C TYR A 391 23.28 1.56 2.15
N SER A 392 23.87 2.75 2.22
CA SER A 392 24.40 3.47 1.06
C SER A 392 25.90 3.73 1.17
N GLN A 393 26.29 4.96 1.43
CA GLN A 393 27.68 5.33 1.73
C GLN A 393 28.01 4.94 3.17
N PRO A 394 29.31 4.71 3.50
CA PRO A 394 29.72 4.39 4.86
C PRO A 394 29.12 5.34 5.90
N GLY A 395 28.33 4.79 6.82
CA GLY A 395 27.65 5.55 7.89
C GLY A 395 26.30 6.16 7.50
N CYS A 396 25.81 5.91 6.29
CA CYS A 396 24.53 6.41 5.78
C CYS A 396 23.65 5.25 5.31
N PHE A 397 22.36 5.32 5.61
CA PHE A 397 21.36 4.39 5.10
C PHE A 397 20.14 5.16 4.57
N TRP A 398 19.39 4.52 3.69
CA TRP A 398 18.13 5.02 3.14
C TRP A 398 16.99 4.22 3.71
N LEU A 399 15.86 4.89 3.93
CA LEU A 399 14.61 4.25 4.35
C LEU A 399 13.49 4.66 3.39
N SER A 400 12.63 3.70 3.09
CA SER A 400 11.33 3.93 2.48
C SER A 400 10.27 3.91 3.57
N MET A 401 9.56 5.03 3.73
CA MET A 401 8.55 5.23 4.76
C MET A 401 7.27 5.76 4.12
N ASP A 402 6.11 5.28 4.56
CA ASP A 402 4.85 5.88 4.13
C ASP A 402 4.54 7.18 4.89
N ARG A 403 3.86 8.09 4.20
CA ARG A 403 3.21 9.22 4.87
C ARG A 403 1.80 8.79 5.29
N THR A 404 1.66 8.33 6.51
CA THR A 404 0.43 8.55 7.28
C THR A 404 0.35 10.01 7.74
N GLU A 405 0.55 10.98 6.83
CA GLU A 405 -0.19 12.23 6.97
C GLU A 405 -1.63 11.85 6.61
N LEU A 406 -2.37 11.34 7.60
CA LEU A 406 -3.78 11.73 7.71
C LEU A 406 -3.72 13.26 7.79
N GLU A 407 -3.62 13.93 6.64
CA GLU A 407 -4.10 15.30 6.54
C GLU A 407 -5.47 15.19 7.19
N LYS A 408 -5.62 15.83 8.36
CA LYS A 408 -6.95 16.07 8.90
C LYS A 408 -7.69 16.64 7.71
N VAL A 409 -8.60 15.86 7.12
CA VAL A 409 -9.52 16.31 6.08
C VAL A 409 -9.94 17.67 6.58
N ALA A 410 -9.61 18.72 5.83
CA ALA A 410 -9.86 20.08 6.27
C ALA A 410 -11.29 20.07 6.78
N GLN A 411 -11.47 20.21 8.10
CA GLN A 411 -12.81 20.27 8.64
C GLN A 411 -13.40 21.49 7.96
N ASP A 412 -14.45 21.27 7.16
CA ASP A 412 -15.15 22.35 6.51
C ASP A 412 -15.41 23.41 7.59
N ILE A 413 -15.13 24.66 7.25
CA ILE A 413 -15.41 25.77 8.14
C ILE A 413 -16.93 25.82 8.29
N GLU A 414 -17.46 25.18 9.34
CA GLU A 414 -18.85 25.30 9.76
C GLU A 414 -19.05 26.67 10.44
N ASP A 415 -18.74 27.75 9.72
CA ASP A 415 -19.24 29.06 10.07
C ASP A 415 -20.63 29.19 9.43
N PRO A 416 -21.73 29.23 10.21
CA PRO A 416 -23.09 29.38 9.66
C PRO A 416 -23.28 30.66 8.84
N SER A 417 -22.34 31.59 8.93
CA SER A 417 -22.32 32.86 8.20
C SER A 417 -21.29 32.91 7.05
N GLY A 418 -20.45 31.89 6.90
CA GLY A 418 -19.43 31.79 5.86
C GLY A 418 -20.01 31.35 4.51
N TYR A 419 -19.86 32.16 3.46
CA TYR A 419 -20.22 31.74 2.11
C TYR A 419 -19.21 30.71 1.59
N SER A 420 -19.71 29.61 0.99
CA SER A 420 -18.83 28.65 0.29
C SER A 420 -18.06 29.33 -0.85
N ILE A 421 -16.90 28.78 -1.22
CA ILE A 421 -16.04 29.35 -2.27
C ILE A 421 -16.79 29.49 -3.61
N GLU A 422 -17.68 28.55 -3.93
CA GLU A 422 -18.54 28.64 -5.12
C GLU A 422 -19.60 29.74 -5.00
N MET A 423 -20.23 29.91 -3.83
CA MET A 423 -21.20 30.98 -3.60
C MET A 423 -20.54 32.37 -3.64
N ALA A 424 -19.33 32.51 -3.10
CA ALA A 424 -18.57 33.75 -3.17
C ALA A 424 -18.21 34.10 -4.62
N LYS A 425 -17.84 33.11 -5.43
CA LYS A 425 -17.53 33.28 -6.85
C LYS A 425 -18.78 33.68 -7.66
N GLN A 426 -19.90 32.99 -7.45
CA GLN A 426 -21.17 33.35 -8.11
C GLN A 426 -21.64 34.75 -7.74
N LYS A 427 -21.53 35.13 -6.46
CA LYS A 427 -21.89 36.49 -6.00
C LYS A 427 -20.98 37.55 -6.63
N LEU A 428 -19.68 37.29 -6.72
CA LEU A 428 -18.74 38.20 -7.38
C LEU A 428 -19.08 38.37 -8.87
N GLU A 429 -19.44 37.30 -9.57
CA GLU A 429 -19.89 37.35 -10.98
C GLU A 429 -21.20 38.14 -11.12
N GLN A 430 -22.17 37.92 -10.22
CA GLN A 430 -23.42 38.69 -10.20
C GLN A 430 -23.18 40.19 -9.93
N ASP A 431 -22.35 40.53 -8.96
CA ASP A 431 -22.00 41.91 -8.63
C ASP A 431 -21.26 42.61 -9.78
N ARG A 432 -20.44 41.85 -10.52
CA ARG A 432 -19.76 42.34 -11.73
C ARG A 432 -20.75 42.60 -12.86
N ALA A 433 -21.67 41.65 -13.12
CA ALA A 433 -22.72 41.81 -14.12
C ALA A 433 -23.62 43.02 -13.82
N LEU A 434 -23.96 43.24 -12.54
CA LEU A 434 -24.79 44.36 -12.11
C LEU A 434 -24.07 45.70 -12.31
N ARG A 435 -22.79 45.79 -11.96
CA ARG A 435 -21.95 46.98 -12.23
C ARG A 435 -21.83 47.28 -13.72
N GLU A 436 -21.64 46.27 -14.56
CA GLU A 436 -21.59 46.46 -16.02
C GLU A 436 -22.94 46.94 -16.58
N ALA A 437 -24.06 46.42 -16.06
CA ALA A 437 -25.40 46.88 -16.42
C ALA A 437 -25.65 48.34 -16.02
N GLU A 438 -25.20 48.75 -14.82
CA GLU A 438 -25.30 50.14 -14.35
C GLU A 438 -24.46 51.10 -15.20
N GLN A 439 -23.24 50.72 -15.57
CA GLN A 439 -22.41 51.51 -16.48
C GLN A 439 -23.06 51.68 -17.85
N ARG A 440 -23.67 50.62 -18.40
CA ARG A 440 -24.44 50.70 -19.65
C ARG A 440 -25.66 51.62 -19.52
N LYS A 441 -26.40 51.54 -18.41
CA LYS A 441 -27.53 52.45 -18.13
C LYS A 441 -27.07 53.91 -18.02
N ALA A 442 -25.96 54.17 -17.33
CA ALA A 442 -25.37 55.51 -17.21
C ALA A 442 -24.94 56.07 -18.58
N GLY A 443 -24.33 55.24 -19.43
CA GLY A 443 -23.97 55.61 -20.81
C GLY A 443 -25.18 56.00 -21.65
N ARG A 444 -26.28 55.24 -21.59
CA ARG A 444 -27.53 55.58 -22.29
C ARG A 444 -28.14 56.87 -21.77
N ARG A 445 -28.14 57.11 -20.46
CA ARG A 445 -28.62 58.37 -19.86
C ARG A 445 -27.84 59.59 -20.36
N ARG A 446 -26.50 59.49 -20.50
CA ARG A 446 -25.68 60.57 -21.07
C ARG A 446 -26.04 60.85 -22.53
N ARG A 447 -26.20 59.80 -23.36
CA ARG A 447 -26.63 59.98 -24.77
C ARG A 447 -28.00 60.63 -24.88
N LEU A 448 -28.96 60.22 -24.05
CA LEU A 448 -30.29 60.85 -24.01
C LEU A 448 -30.22 62.32 -23.61
N ALA A 449 -29.35 62.69 -22.66
CA ALA A 449 -29.14 64.08 -22.28
C ALA A 449 -28.55 64.90 -23.43
N THR A 450 -27.56 64.38 -24.16
CA THR A 450 -26.99 65.05 -25.34
C THR A 450 -28.04 65.24 -26.44
N LEU A 451 -28.83 64.20 -26.74
CA LEU A 451 -29.90 64.28 -27.75
C LEU A 451 -30.98 65.30 -27.36
N ARG A 452 -31.37 65.36 -26.08
CA ARG A 452 -32.28 66.40 -25.58
C ARG A 452 -31.70 67.80 -25.76
N GLY A 453 -30.40 67.99 -25.49
CA GLY A 453 -29.72 69.26 -25.73
C GLY A 453 -29.70 69.67 -27.22
N HIS A 454 -29.40 68.72 -28.12
CA HIS A 454 -29.46 68.96 -29.56
C HIS A 454 -30.87 69.30 -30.05
N PHE A 455 -31.88 68.60 -29.51
CA PHE A 455 -33.28 68.88 -29.82
C PHE A 455 -33.70 70.29 -29.36
N GLN A 456 -33.26 70.72 -28.18
CA GLN A 456 -33.51 72.08 -27.69
C GLN A 456 -32.88 73.14 -28.61
N LEU A 457 -31.65 72.93 -29.06
CA LEU A 457 -30.99 73.82 -30.02
C LEU A 457 -31.72 73.87 -31.37
N LEU A 458 -32.27 72.74 -31.82
CA LEU A 458 -33.08 72.70 -33.05
C LEU A 458 -34.39 73.46 -32.89
N LEU A 459 -35.03 73.39 -31.71
CA LEU A 459 -36.21 74.19 -31.38
C LEU A 459 -35.89 75.69 -31.44
N GLU A 460 -34.82 76.15 -30.78
CA GLU A 460 -34.40 77.55 -30.80
C GLU A 460 -34.06 78.05 -32.22
N LYS A 461 -33.38 77.22 -33.02
CA LYS A 461 -33.13 77.52 -34.44
C LYS A 461 -34.43 77.61 -35.24
N ASN A 462 -35.39 76.72 -35.01
CA ASN A 462 -36.68 76.77 -35.68
C ASN A 462 -37.48 78.02 -35.29
N GLU A 463 -37.37 78.48 -34.04
CA GLU A 463 -38.03 79.71 -33.58
C GLU A 463 -37.45 81.00 -34.18
N SER A 464 -36.15 81.02 -34.50
CA SER A 464 -35.47 82.17 -35.11
C SER A 464 -35.66 82.27 -36.64
N LEU A 465 -36.28 81.29 -37.29
CA LEU A 465 -36.58 81.34 -38.73
C LEU A 465 -37.81 82.22 -39.05
N PRO A 466 -37.89 82.83 -40.24
CA PRO A 466 -39.05 83.62 -40.67
C PRO A 466 -40.34 82.77 -40.74
N PRO A 467 -41.55 83.37 -40.59
CA PRO A 467 -42.81 82.65 -40.38
C PRO A 467 -43.18 81.59 -41.44
N HIS A 468 -42.74 81.78 -42.69
CA HIS A 468 -43.00 80.87 -43.80
C HIS A 468 -42.06 79.65 -43.86
N ALA A 469 -40.97 79.66 -43.08
CA ALA A 469 -39.96 78.60 -43.02
C ALA A 469 -39.92 77.89 -41.66
N LYS A 470 -40.79 78.28 -40.71
CA LYS A 470 -40.91 77.59 -39.41
C LYS A 470 -41.58 76.24 -39.60
N LEU A 471 -40.95 75.18 -39.09
CA LEU A 471 -41.56 73.86 -39.03
C LEU A 471 -42.72 73.85 -38.04
N HIS A 472 -43.86 73.32 -38.47
CA HIS A 472 -45.10 73.28 -37.68
C HIS A 472 -44.97 72.30 -36.50
N PRO A 473 -45.55 72.58 -35.31
CA PRO A 473 -45.35 71.79 -34.08
C PRO A 473 -45.67 70.28 -34.21
N SER A 474 -46.57 69.92 -35.11
CA SER A 474 -46.95 68.52 -35.41
C SER A 474 -45.84 67.69 -36.07
N VAL A 475 -44.81 68.32 -36.65
CA VAL A 475 -43.64 67.66 -37.26
C VAL A 475 -42.48 67.54 -36.25
N ILE A 476 -42.55 68.24 -35.13
CA ILE A 476 -41.50 68.33 -34.09
C ILE A 476 -41.81 67.43 -32.89
N LEU A 477 -43.00 66.83 -32.83
CA LEU A 477 -43.34 65.80 -31.86
C LEU A 477 -42.69 64.47 -32.26
N ILE A 478 -41.66 64.07 -31.52
CA ILE A 478 -41.26 62.66 -31.46
C ILE A 478 -42.40 61.95 -30.71
N GLU A 479 -43.19 61.13 -31.41
CA GLU A 479 -44.20 60.27 -30.79
C GLU A 479 -43.60 59.58 -29.55
N ASN A 480 -44.33 59.59 -28.45
CA ASN A 480 -44.01 58.84 -27.25
C ASN A 480 -43.92 57.34 -27.62
N MET A 481 -42.76 56.89 -28.10
CA MET A 481 -42.42 55.47 -28.05
C MET A 481 -42.21 55.13 -26.58
N GLU A 482 -43.33 54.80 -25.92
CA GLU A 482 -43.33 53.83 -24.83
C GLU A 482 -42.61 52.58 -25.37
N LEU A 483 -41.32 52.46 -25.04
CA LEU A 483 -40.64 51.18 -25.12
C LEU A 483 -41.24 50.29 -24.04
N CYS A 484 -42.32 49.62 -24.45
CA CYS A 484 -42.92 48.45 -23.84
C CYS A 484 -41.83 47.58 -23.23
N SER A 485 -41.90 47.41 -21.91
CA SER A 485 -41.07 46.50 -21.13
C SER A 485 -41.54 45.06 -21.29
N HIS A 486 -41.58 44.56 -22.53
CA HIS A 486 -41.82 43.15 -22.80
C HIS A 486 -40.63 42.52 -23.51
N GLU A 487 -40.26 41.33 -23.03
CA GLU A 487 -39.17 40.47 -23.49
C GLU A 487 -37.76 40.80 -22.96
N TRP A 488 -37.60 40.61 -21.64
CA TRP A 488 -36.40 39.97 -21.10
C TRP A 488 -36.85 38.99 -20.00
N ARG A 489 -37.15 37.75 -20.41
CA ARG A 489 -37.06 36.57 -19.54
C ARG A 489 -35.76 35.86 -19.86
#